data_AF-X0P7Q1-F1
#
_entry.id   AF-X0P7Q1-F1
#
_cell.length_a   1.000
_cell.length_b   1.000
_cell.length_c   1.000
_cell.angle_alpha   90.00
_cell.angle_beta   90.00
_cell.angle_gamma   90.00
#
_symmetry.space_group_name_H-M   'P 1'
#
loop_
_entity.id
_entity.type
_entity.pdbx_description
1 polymer ?
#
loop_
_entity_poly.entity_id
_entity_poly.type
_entity_poly.pdbx_seq_one_letter_code
_entity_poly.pdbx_strand_id
1 'polypeptide(L)'
;MNTLMTLPSDWDGMPASFIEGALFAANANPKPMEPEIWLPVLAGSTVDGEAVMPSDEDKVAVLNHFEMQYRTVKAGEYQLPTELQWQENGEANAVLAEFAKGFLTVWQYIEPNWEAQIASDGTMRMLSALLTTLMLCVDEAGTLEQMEQAGFMGMPAPSELYPQLPLMLTEVMMAADQLQIGAGAQAINPYKNVGRNDPCPCESGKKFKQCCGKSA
;
A
#
# COMPACT_ATOMS: atom_id res chain seq x y z
N MET A 1 -8.83 9.85 -3.93
CA MET A 1 -7.60 10.55 -3.47
C MET A 1 -6.67 10.67 -4.67
N ASN A 2 -5.95 11.78 -4.86
CA ASN A 2 -5.07 11.99 -6.03
C ASN A 2 -3.76 12.70 -5.68
N THR A 3 -3.37 12.69 -4.41
CA THR A 3 -2.14 13.32 -3.91
C THR A 3 -1.46 12.36 -2.95
N LEU A 4 -0.13 12.38 -2.94
CA LEU A 4 0.67 11.67 -1.95
C LEU A 4 0.38 12.16 -0.53
N MET A 5 0.70 11.32 0.45
CA MET A 5 0.69 11.71 1.86
C MET A 5 1.57 12.96 2.08
N THR A 6 1.04 13.93 2.82
CA THR A 6 1.86 15.05 3.31
C THR A 6 2.55 14.62 4.59
N LEU A 7 3.88 14.65 4.59
CA LEU A 7 4.69 14.26 5.75
C LEU A 7 5.03 15.48 6.61
N PRO A 8 5.17 15.32 7.94
CA PRO A 8 5.69 16.36 8.82
C PRO A 8 7.06 16.86 8.37
N SER A 9 7.37 18.12 8.66
CA SER A 9 8.64 18.74 8.26
C SER A 9 9.88 18.13 8.91
N ASP A 10 9.70 17.48 10.06
CA ASP A 10 10.70 16.77 10.84
C ASP A 10 10.66 15.25 10.61
N TRP A 11 9.88 14.78 9.63
CA TRP A 11 9.86 13.38 9.24
C TRP A 11 11.25 12.94 8.73
N ASP A 12 11.85 12.00 9.45
CA ASP A 12 13.15 11.40 9.15
C ASP A 12 12.97 9.90 8.86
N GLY A 13 12.25 9.60 7.78
CA GLY A 13 11.94 8.24 7.35
C GLY A 13 11.84 8.13 5.83
N MET A 14 11.16 7.09 5.35
CA MET A 14 10.98 6.82 3.93
C MET A 14 10.17 7.93 3.23
N PRO A 15 10.39 8.17 1.92
CA PRO A 15 9.69 9.23 1.20
C PRO A 15 8.19 8.94 1.06
N ALA A 16 7.38 9.98 0.83
CA ALA A 16 5.92 9.87 0.71
C ALA A 16 5.46 8.88 -0.36
N SER A 17 6.19 8.79 -1.49
CA SER A 17 5.94 7.81 -2.56
C SER A 17 6.11 6.37 -2.08
N PHE A 18 7.18 6.10 -1.31
CA PHE A 18 7.40 4.79 -0.69
C PHE A 18 6.29 4.46 0.31
N ILE A 19 5.94 5.40 1.18
CA ILE A 19 4.87 5.22 2.18
C ILE A 19 3.55 4.88 1.48
N GLU A 20 3.21 5.58 0.40
CA GLU A 20 1.98 5.32 -0.37
C GLU A 20 1.89 3.85 -0.85
N GLY A 21 2.99 3.30 -1.36
CA GLY A 21 3.08 1.90 -1.80
C GLY A 21 3.01 0.90 -0.65
N ALA A 22 3.71 1.20 0.45
CA ALA A 22 3.68 0.39 1.66
C ALA A 22 2.27 0.29 2.26
N LEU A 23 1.55 1.41 2.31
CA LEU A 23 0.16 1.46 2.76
C LEU A 23 -0.78 0.69 1.83
N PHE A 24 -0.56 0.77 0.51
CA PHE A 24 -1.36 0.03 -0.45
C PHE A 24 -1.19 -1.49 -0.29
N ALA A 25 0.05 -1.96 -0.09
CA ALA A 25 0.31 -3.36 0.23
C ALA A 25 -0.38 -3.77 1.55
N ALA A 26 -0.26 -2.97 2.62
CA ALA A 26 -0.94 -3.25 3.87
C ALA A 26 -2.48 -3.36 3.70
N ASN A 27 -3.07 -2.51 2.87
CA ASN A 27 -4.49 -2.54 2.50
C ASN A 27 -4.86 -3.73 1.61
N ALA A 28 -3.88 -4.30 0.90
CA ALA A 28 -4.02 -5.50 0.07
C ALA A 28 -3.75 -6.80 0.82
N ASN A 29 -3.79 -6.80 2.16
CA ASN A 29 -3.65 -8.01 2.96
C ASN A 29 -5.00 -8.74 3.10
N PRO A 30 -5.12 -10.04 2.76
CA PRO A 30 -6.38 -10.77 2.81
C PRO A 30 -6.76 -11.23 4.23
N LYS A 31 -5.99 -10.84 5.24
CA LYS A 31 -6.23 -11.08 6.67
C LYS A 31 -5.96 -9.80 7.46
N PRO A 32 -6.64 -9.58 8.60
CA PRO A 32 -6.28 -8.47 9.47
C PRO A 32 -4.85 -8.62 9.96
N MET A 33 -4.12 -7.51 10.01
CA MET A 33 -2.76 -7.42 10.50
C MET A 33 -2.62 -6.17 11.35
N GLU A 34 -2.02 -6.33 12.52
CA GLU A 34 -1.74 -5.21 13.42
C GLU A 34 -0.71 -4.27 12.75
N PRO A 35 -0.95 -2.94 12.74
CA PRO A 35 -0.06 -1.99 12.08
C PRO A 35 1.40 -2.04 12.54
N GLU A 36 1.64 -2.39 13.80
CA GLU A 36 2.97 -2.49 14.40
C GLU A 36 3.89 -3.50 13.69
N ILE A 37 3.34 -4.41 12.87
CA ILE A 37 4.11 -5.36 12.08
C ILE A 37 4.82 -4.67 10.91
N TRP A 38 4.19 -3.69 10.27
CA TRP A 38 4.70 -3.04 9.05
C TRP A 38 5.04 -1.55 9.21
N LEU A 39 4.52 -0.87 10.24
CA LEU A 39 4.87 0.53 10.53
C LEU A 39 6.38 0.80 10.66
N PRO A 40 7.21 -0.09 11.24
CA PRO A 40 8.64 0.19 11.34
C PRO A 40 9.33 0.34 9.97
N VAL A 41 8.79 -0.28 8.92
CA VAL A 41 9.30 -0.17 7.55
C VAL A 41 9.33 1.29 7.08
N LEU A 42 8.40 2.11 7.56
CA LEU A 42 8.27 3.51 7.13
C LEU A 42 9.34 4.42 7.75
N ALA A 43 9.74 4.17 9.00
CA ALA A 43 10.76 4.95 9.68
C ALA A 43 12.18 4.40 9.45
N GLY A 44 12.30 3.21 8.86
CA GLY A 44 13.57 2.58 8.55
C GLY A 44 14.22 1.91 9.76
N SER A 45 15.55 1.88 9.78
CA SER A 45 16.33 1.20 10.82
C SER A 45 17.42 2.13 11.37
N THR A 46 17.78 1.93 12.64
CA THR A 46 18.94 2.59 13.25
C THR A 46 20.24 2.12 12.59
N VAL A 47 21.34 2.81 12.91
CA VAL A 47 22.69 2.41 12.46
C VAL A 47 23.04 0.98 12.88
N ASP A 48 22.48 0.51 14.00
CA ASP A 48 22.68 -0.83 14.53
C ASP A 48 21.71 -1.87 13.91
N GLY A 49 20.88 -1.46 12.95
CA GLY A 49 19.92 -2.32 12.26
C GLY A 49 18.63 -2.60 13.03
N GLU A 50 18.37 -1.88 14.12
CA GLU A 50 17.12 -2.01 14.88
C GLU A 50 16.00 -1.25 14.17
N ALA A 51 14.82 -1.87 14.06
CA ALA A 51 13.67 -1.25 13.45
C ALA A 51 13.20 -0.03 14.28
N VAL A 52 13.02 1.12 13.62
CA VAL A 52 12.55 2.34 14.28
C VAL A 52 11.03 2.37 14.20
N MET A 53 10.37 2.60 15.33
CA MET A 53 8.92 2.86 15.33
C MET A 53 8.66 4.33 15.03
N PRO A 54 7.71 4.67 14.15
CA PRO A 54 7.24 6.05 14.02
C PRO A 54 6.73 6.61 15.36
N SER A 55 6.79 7.93 15.55
CA SER A 55 6.22 8.56 16.74
C SER A 55 4.70 8.35 16.80
N ASP A 56 4.08 8.55 17.97
CA ASP A 56 2.61 8.39 18.07
C ASP A 56 1.84 9.41 17.19
N GLU A 57 2.42 10.59 16.96
CA GLU A 57 1.87 11.60 16.04
C GLU A 57 1.98 11.14 14.58
N ASP A 58 3.16 10.65 14.17
CA ASP A 58 3.36 10.12 12.81
C ASP A 58 2.47 8.91 12.54
N LYS A 59 2.35 7.99 13.50
CA LYS A 59 1.44 6.84 13.40
C LYS A 59 0.02 7.29 13.12
N VAL A 60 -0.46 8.32 13.82
CA VAL A 60 -1.80 8.86 13.60
C VAL A 60 -1.93 9.37 12.16
N ALA A 61 -0.99 10.19 11.69
CA ALA A 61 -1.01 10.71 10.33
C ALA A 61 -1.02 9.58 9.28
N VAL A 62 -0.13 8.60 9.42
CA VAL A 62 -0.02 7.42 8.54
C VAL A 62 -1.30 6.59 8.55
N LEU A 63 -1.87 6.29 9.73
CA LEU A 63 -3.07 5.46 9.84
C LEU A 63 -4.33 6.17 9.33
N ASN A 64 -4.41 7.50 9.44
CA ASN A 64 -5.48 8.25 8.78
C ASN A 64 -5.37 8.16 7.26
N HIS A 65 -4.15 8.26 6.72
CA HIS A 65 -3.91 8.17 5.29
C HIS A 65 -4.19 6.76 4.76
N PHE A 66 -3.76 5.73 5.50
CA PHE A 66 -4.09 4.32 5.26
C PHE A 66 -5.61 4.10 5.16
N GLU A 67 -6.38 4.61 6.12
CA GLU A 67 -7.85 4.51 6.13
C GLU A 67 -8.49 5.33 4.99
N MET A 68 -7.93 6.50 4.66
CA MET A 68 -8.41 7.32 3.53
C MET A 68 -8.20 6.58 2.20
N GLN A 69 -7.01 6.03 1.98
CA GLN A 69 -6.67 5.23 0.81
C GLN A 69 -7.67 4.07 0.68
N TYR A 70 -7.83 3.28 1.75
CA TYR A 70 -8.79 2.18 1.80
C TYR A 70 -10.21 2.61 1.38
N ARG A 71 -10.73 3.67 2.01
CA ARG A 71 -12.09 4.18 1.72
C ARG A 71 -12.25 4.64 0.28
N THR A 72 -11.25 5.33 -0.27
CA THR A 72 -11.33 5.85 -1.64
C THR A 72 -11.30 4.73 -2.68
N VAL A 73 -10.52 3.68 -2.45
CA VAL A 73 -10.53 2.49 -3.33
C VAL A 73 -11.88 1.79 -3.24
N LYS A 74 -12.40 1.57 -2.02
CA LYS A 74 -13.73 0.97 -1.80
C LYS A 74 -14.88 1.76 -2.44
N ALA A 75 -14.73 3.09 -2.54
CA ALA A 75 -15.70 3.97 -3.19
C ALA A 75 -15.56 4.03 -4.73
N GLY A 76 -14.50 3.44 -5.31
CA GLY A 76 -14.18 3.61 -6.74
C GLY A 76 -13.69 5.01 -7.10
N GLU A 77 -13.19 5.76 -6.10
CA GLU A 77 -12.74 7.16 -6.21
C GLU A 77 -11.21 7.29 -6.09
N TYR A 78 -10.49 6.17 -6.02
CA TYR A 78 -9.04 6.17 -5.99
C TYR A 78 -8.47 6.54 -7.35
N GLN A 79 -7.51 7.46 -7.36
CA GLN A 79 -6.73 7.82 -8.53
C GLN A 79 -5.26 7.74 -8.12
N LEU A 80 -4.44 7.11 -8.96
CA LEU A 80 -3.02 7.08 -8.70
C LEU A 80 -2.49 8.53 -8.80
N PRO A 81 -1.83 9.07 -7.75
CA PRO A 81 -1.25 10.41 -7.75
C PRO A 81 -0.43 10.68 -9.00
N THR A 82 -0.49 11.90 -9.52
CA THR A 82 0.17 12.25 -10.80
C THR A 82 1.68 11.99 -10.79
N GLU A 83 2.31 12.13 -9.63
CA GLU A 83 3.74 11.84 -9.41
C GLU A 83 4.08 10.35 -9.52
N LEU A 84 3.09 9.47 -9.36
CA LEU A 84 3.23 8.02 -9.45
C LEU A 84 2.80 7.47 -10.82
N GLN A 85 2.28 8.32 -11.71
CA GLN A 85 1.90 7.87 -13.04
C GLN A 85 3.14 7.67 -13.89
N TRP A 86 3.26 6.49 -14.49
CA TRP A 86 4.36 6.17 -15.40
C TRP A 86 4.40 7.16 -16.58
N GLN A 87 5.62 7.57 -16.95
CA GLN A 87 5.85 8.44 -18.09
C GLN A 87 6.89 7.81 -19.03
N GLU A 88 6.60 7.89 -20.33
CA GLU A 88 7.46 7.34 -21.38
C GLU A 88 8.85 8.02 -21.44
N ASN A 89 8.94 9.28 -21.01
CA ASN A 89 10.20 10.05 -20.98
C ASN A 89 11.07 9.77 -19.74
N GLY A 90 10.60 8.98 -18.77
CA GLY A 90 11.38 8.49 -17.63
C GLY A 90 11.51 9.40 -16.41
N GLU A 91 11.14 10.69 -16.47
CA GLU A 91 11.39 11.64 -15.38
C GLU A 91 10.59 11.33 -14.09
N ALA A 92 9.36 10.82 -14.22
CA ALA A 92 8.52 10.43 -13.08
C ALA A 92 8.75 8.98 -12.59
N ASN A 93 9.51 8.17 -13.33
CA ASN A 93 9.60 6.73 -13.06
C ASN A 93 10.43 6.42 -11.80
N ALA A 94 11.31 7.31 -11.37
CA ALA A 94 12.01 7.18 -10.10
C ALA A 94 11.06 7.26 -8.89
N VAL A 95 10.05 8.12 -8.94
CA VAL A 95 9.06 8.25 -7.85
C VAL A 95 8.13 7.03 -7.81
N LEU A 96 7.72 6.54 -8.98
CA LEU A 96 7.00 5.27 -9.11
C LEU A 96 7.83 4.07 -8.63
N ALA A 97 9.15 4.05 -8.87
CA ALA A 97 10.05 3.03 -8.35
C ALA A 97 10.07 3.03 -6.81
N GLU A 98 10.08 4.19 -6.17
CA GLU A 98 9.97 4.29 -4.70
C GLU A 98 8.63 3.74 -4.18
N PHE A 99 7.51 4.03 -4.86
CA PHE A 99 6.23 3.42 -4.55
C PHE A 99 6.28 1.89 -4.65
N ALA A 100 6.86 1.37 -5.73
CA ALA A 100 6.98 -0.06 -5.93
C ALA A 100 7.86 -0.74 -4.87
N LYS A 101 8.97 -0.09 -4.47
CA LYS A 101 9.81 -0.54 -3.35
C LYS A 101 9.00 -0.58 -2.05
N GLY A 102 8.22 0.44 -1.75
CA GLY A 102 7.37 0.49 -0.56
C GLY A 102 6.38 -0.67 -0.51
N PHE A 103 5.68 -0.91 -1.64
CA PHE A 103 4.75 -2.03 -1.77
C PHE A 103 5.45 -3.38 -1.55
N LEU A 104 6.54 -3.64 -2.28
CA LEU A 104 7.28 -4.91 -2.19
C LEU A 104 7.92 -5.12 -0.82
N THR A 105 8.29 -4.05 -0.11
CA THR A 105 8.83 -4.14 1.25
C THR A 105 7.75 -4.53 2.26
N VAL A 106 6.49 -4.10 2.10
CA VAL A 106 5.40 -4.59 2.96
C VAL A 106 4.87 -5.95 2.48
N TRP A 107 5.01 -6.26 1.18
CA TRP A 107 4.58 -7.53 0.59
C TRP A 107 5.12 -8.76 1.35
N GLN A 108 6.39 -8.74 1.76
CA GLN A 108 7.02 -9.84 2.49
C GLN A 108 6.28 -10.24 3.79
N TYR A 109 5.50 -9.34 4.40
CA TYR A 109 4.73 -9.63 5.61
C TYR A 109 3.33 -10.20 5.32
N ILE A 110 2.78 -9.92 4.14
CA ILE A 110 1.41 -10.29 3.76
C ILE A 110 1.36 -11.43 2.75
N GLU A 111 2.46 -11.73 2.07
CA GLU A 111 2.58 -12.85 1.14
C GLU A 111 2.16 -14.19 1.77
N PRO A 112 2.61 -14.57 2.99
CA PRO A 112 2.14 -15.80 3.63
C PRO A 112 0.62 -15.80 3.88
N ASN A 113 0.00 -14.61 4.05
CA ASN A 113 -1.44 -14.50 4.22
C ASN A 113 -2.18 -14.74 2.92
N TRP A 114 -1.61 -14.38 1.77
CA TRP A 114 -2.13 -14.69 0.43
C TRP A 114 -1.97 -16.17 0.08
N GLU A 115 -0.81 -16.77 0.35
CA GLU A 115 -0.56 -18.20 0.13
C GLU A 115 -1.54 -19.10 0.89
N ALA A 116 -2.00 -18.63 2.05
CA ALA A 116 -2.95 -19.34 2.89
C ALA A 116 -4.43 -19.22 2.42
N GLN A 117 -4.73 -18.45 1.36
CA GLN A 117 -6.09 -18.27 0.86
C GLN A 117 -6.41 -19.18 -0.32
N ILE A 118 -7.69 -19.46 -0.51
CA ILE A 118 -8.22 -20.05 -1.74
C ILE A 118 -8.83 -18.91 -2.56
N ALA A 119 -8.02 -18.33 -3.46
CA ALA A 119 -8.44 -17.28 -4.39
C ALA A 119 -8.73 -17.87 -5.79
N SER A 120 -9.48 -17.13 -6.61
CA SER A 120 -9.74 -17.54 -7.99
C SER A 120 -8.47 -17.44 -8.86
N ASP A 121 -8.38 -18.24 -9.94
CA ASP A 121 -7.28 -18.12 -10.92
C ASP A 121 -7.18 -16.72 -11.52
N GLY A 122 -8.31 -16.01 -11.68
CA GLY A 122 -8.34 -14.62 -12.13
C GLY A 122 -7.62 -13.69 -11.15
N THR A 123 -7.94 -13.82 -9.86
CA THR A 123 -7.31 -13.06 -8.77
C THR A 123 -5.82 -13.34 -8.68
N MET A 124 -5.41 -14.61 -8.74
CA MET A 124 -3.99 -14.98 -8.66
C MET A 124 -3.19 -14.49 -9.86
N ARG A 125 -3.78 -14.48 -11.07
CA ARG A 125 -3.15 -13.86 -12.25
C ARG A 125 -3.03 -12.35 -12.12
N MET A 126 -4.06 -11.67 -11.62
CA MET A 126 -4.02 -10.22 -11.36
C MET A 126 -2.94 -9.87 -10.34
N LEU A 127 -2.86 -10.64 -9.25
CA LEU A 127 -1.83 -10.48 -8.24
C LEU A 127 -0.43 -10.70 -8.81
N SER A 128 -0.22 -11.77 -9.59
CA SER A 128 1.06 -12.05 -10.23
C SER A 128 1.47 -10.95 -11.21
N ALA A 129 0.51 -10.42 -11.98
CA ALA A 129 0.74 -9.29 -12.88
C ALA A 129 1.12 -8.01 -12.12
N LEU A 130 0.43 -7.72 -11.00
CA LEU A 130 0.77 -6.59 -10.12
C LEU A 130 2.20 -6.70 -9.61
N LEU A 131 2.56 -7.83 -8.99
CA LEU A 131 3.90 -8.03 -8.42
C LEU A 131 4.99 -7.94 -9.50
N THR A 132 4.76 -8.55 -10.66
CA THR A 132 5.69 -8.46 -11.79
C THR A 132 5.87 -7.01 -12.26
N THR A 133 4.77 -6.26 -12.38
CA THR A 133 4.82 -4.85 -12.77
C THR A 133 5.58 -4.01 -11.74
N LEU A 134 5.38 -4.27 -10.45
CA LEU A 134 6.13 -3.57 -9.39
C LEU A 134 7.62 -3.93 -9.39
N MET A 135 7.98 -5.20 -9.62
CA MET A 135 9.40 -5.59 -9.78
C MET A 135 10.04 -4.87 -10.97
N LEU A 136 9.34 -4.77 -12.10
CA LEU A 136 9.78 -4.00 -13.27
C LEU A 136 9.93 -2.50 -12.96
N CYS A 137 9.07 -1.92 -12.10
CA CYS A 137 9.23 -0.53 -11.67
C CYS A 137 10.50 -0.31 -10.83
N VAL A 138 10.92 -1.32 -10.05
CA VAL A 138 12.12 -1.23 -9.19
C VAL A 138 13.40 -1.47 -9.98
N ASP A 139 13.43 -2.52 -10.78
CA ASP A 139 14.57 -2.91 -11.61
C ASP A 139 14.08 -3.62 -12.88
N GLU A 140 13.80 -2.83 -13.91
CA GLU A 140 13.29 -3.34 -15.18
C GLU A 140 14.27 -4.33 -15.83
N ALA A 141 15.54 -3.95 -15.94
CA ALA A 141 16.56 -4.75 -16.61
C ALA A 141 16.81 -6.08 -15.89
N GLY A 142 16.99 -6.05 -14.57
CA GLY A 142 17.20 -7.26 -13.78
C GLY A 142 15.97 -8.17 -13.76
N THR A 143 14.77 -7.61 -13.69
CA THR A 143 13.53 -8.41 -13.73
C THR A 143 13.35 -9.09 -15.09
N LEU A 144 13.59 -8.37 -16.20
CA LEU A 144 13.51 -8.96 -17.55
C LEU A 144 14.54 -10.09 -17.75
N GLU A 145 15.77 -9.89 -17.28
CA GLU A 145 16.80 -10.93 -17.34
C GLU A 145 16.39 -12.19 -16.56
N GLN A 146 15.86 -12.03 -15.35
CA GLN A 146 15.38 -13.17 -14.54
C GLN A 146 14.21 -13.90 -15.22
N MET A 147 13.29 -13.16 -15.83
CA MET A 147 12.16 -13.74 -16.56
C MET A 147 12.62 -14.55 -17.78
N GLU A 148 13.60 -14.03 -18.54
CA GLU A 148 14.22 -14.74 -19.66
C GLU A 148 14.90 -16.02 -19.18
N GLN A 149 15.69 -15.96 -18.11
CA GLN A 149 16.38 -17.12 -17.52
C GLN A 149 15.40 -18.19 -17.01
N ALA A 150 14.25 -17.78 -16.47
CA ALA A 150 13.19 -18.67 -16.02
C ALA A 150 12.32 -19.23 -17.17
N GLY A 151 12.55 -18.80 -18.41
CA GLY A 151 11.84 -19.28 -19.60
C GLY A 151 10.43 -18.70 -19.75
N PHE A 152 10.11 -17.58 -19.11
CA PHE A 152 8.85 -16.88 -19.30
C PHE A 152 8.84 -16.17 -20.65
N MET A 153 8.18 -16.78 -21.64
CA MET A 153 8.01 -16.21 -22.98
C MET A 153 6.65 -15.53 -23.14
N GLY A 154 6.58 -14.45 -23.93
CA GLY A 154 5.32 -13.83 -24.34
C GLY A 154 4.70 -12.90 -23.31
N MET A 155 5.50 -12.31 -22.41
CA MET A 155 5.02 -11.24 -21.53
C MET A 155 4.78 -9.95 -22.34
N PRO A 156 3.67 -9.22 -22.10
CA PRO A 156 3.53 -7.82 -22.51
C PRO A 156 4.78 -7.00 -22.21
N ALA A 157 5.06 -6.01 -23.05
CA ALA A 157 6.16 -5.09 -22.79
C ALA A 157 5.88 -4.30 -21.50
N PRO A 158 6.91 -3.87 -20.73
CA PRO A 158 6.70 -3.08 -19.51
C PRO A 158 5.82 -1.84 -19.75
N SER A 159 6.00 -1.15 -20.89
CA SER A 159 5.19 -0.02 -21.33
C SER A 159 3.69 -0.33 -21.52
N GLU A 160 3.31 -1.59 -21.70
CA GLU A 160 1.92 -2.04 -21.76
C GLU A 160 1.35 -2.37 -20.37
N LEU A 161 2.23 -2.68 -19.40
CA LEU A 161 1.85 -3.03 -18.03
C LEU A 161 1.68 -1.81 -17.14
N TYR A 162 2.58 -0.84 -17.23
CA TYR A 162 2.56 0.33 -16.35
C TYR A 162 1.24 1.13 -16.40
N PRO A 163 0.61 1.37 -17.56
CA PRO A 163 -0.69 2.05 -17.62
C PRO A 163 -1.82 1.29 -16.91
N GLN A 164 -1.67 -0.03 -16.72
CA GLN A 164 -2.66 -0.87 -16.04
C GLN A 164 -2.49 -0.90 -14.53
N LEU A 165 -1.40 -0.34 -13.99
CA LEU A 165 -1.08 -0.40 -12.57
C LEU A 165 -2.22 0.06 -11.64
N PRO A 166 -2.94 1.18 -11.90
CA PRO A 166 -4.04 1.60 -11.04
C PRO A 166 -5.17 0.56 -10.96
N LEU A 167 -5.46 -0.13 -12.06
CA LEU A 167 -6.45 -1.20 -12.11
C LEU A 167 -5.98 -2.41 -11.29
N MET A 168 -4.74 -2.87 -11.53
CA MET A 168 -4.17 -4.01 -10.81
C MET A 168 -4.15 -3.79 -9.30
N LEU A 169 -3.74 -2.61 -8.85
CA LEU A 169 -3.77 -2.21 -7.43
C LEU A 169 -5.18 -2.32 -6.85
N THR A 170 -6.16 -1.70 -7.52
CA THR A 170 -7.56 -1.67 -7.07
C THR A 170 -8.16 -3.07 -7.00
N GLU A 171 -7.98 -3.89 -8.03
CA GLU A 171 -8.53 -5.25 -8.10
C GLU A 171 -7.93 -6.17 -7.03
N VAL A 172 -6.61 -6.11 -6.82
CA VAL A 172 -5.94 -6.94 -5.80
C VAL A 172 -6.39 -6.53 -4.40
N MET A 173 -6.49 -5.23 -4.11
CA MET A 173 -6.98 -4.76 -2.81
C MET A 173 -8.45 -5.13 -2.58
N MET A 174 -9.31 -5.00 -3.60
CA MET A 174 -10.72 -5.42 -3.49
C MET A 174 -10.84 -6.93 -3.25
N ALA A 175 -10.01 -7.74 -3.90
CA ALA A 175 -9.97 -9.17 -3.66
C ALA A 175 -9.50 -9.51 -2.24
N ALA A 176 -8.48 -8.81 -1.73
CA ALA A 176 -8.02 -8.96 -0.35
C ALA A 176 -9.14 -8.67 0.66
N ASP A 177 -9.85 -7.55 0.49
CA ASP A 177 -10.97 -7.17 1.33
C ASP A 177 -12.09 -8.24 1.31
N GLN A 178 -12.43 -8.76 0.13
CA GLN A 178 -13.44 -9.81 0.00
C GLN A 178 -13.03 -11.09 0.75
N LEU A 179 -11.76 -11.48 0.67
CA LEU A 179 -11.21 -12.63 1.39
C LEU A 179 -11.24 -12.40 2.91
N GLN A 180 -10.93 -11.19 3.35
CA GLN A 180 -10.97 -10.81 4.77
C GLN A 180 -12.40 -10.89 5.34
N ILE A 181 -13.41 -10.39 4.60
CA ILE A 181 -14.83 -10.50 4.99
C ILE A 181 -15.27 -11.97 5.02
N GLY A 182 -14.90 -12.74 4.00
CA GLY A 182 -15.23 -14.17 3.89
C GLY A 182 -14.64 -15.04 5.00
N ALA A 183 -13.50 -14.64 5.56
CA ALA A 183 -12.84 -15.30 6.68
C ALA A 183 -13.50 -15.04 8.06
N GLY A 184 -14.60 -14.27 8.11
CA GLY A 184 -15.23 -13.88 9.38
C GLY A 184 -14.34 -12.98 10.22
N ALA A 185 -13.40 -12.28 9.58
CA ALA A 185 -12.41 -11.48 10.26
C ALA A 185 -13.05 -10.22 10.86
N GLN A 186 -12.84 -9.98 12.15
CA GLN A 186 -13.30 -8.78 12.81
C GLN A 186 -12.36 -7.63 12.41
N ALA A 187 -12.91 -6.54 11.86
CA ALA A 187 -12.12 -5.38 11.49
C ALA A 187 -11.30 -4.89 12.70
N ILE A 188 -9.98 -4.80 12.55
CA ILE A 188 -9.13 -4.17 13.57
C ILE A 188 -9.49 -2.69 13.58
N ASN A 189 -9.96 -2.18 14.71
CA ASN A 189 -10.25 -0.76 14.86
C ASN A 189 -8.95 -0.03 15.22
N PRO A 190 -8.32 0.72 14.30
CA PRO A 190 -7.09 1.46 14.59
C PRO A 190 -7.33 2.57 15.63
N TYR A 191 -8.59 2.96 15.85
CA TYR A 191 -9.01 3.95 16.82
C TYR A 191 -9.45 3.34 18.16
N LYS A 192 -9.07 2.08 18.47
CA LYS A 192 -9.49 1.41 19.72
C LYS A 192 -9.20 2.22 21.00
N ASN A 193 -8.20 3.09 20.96
CA ASN A 193 -7.78 3.95 22.07
C ASN A 193 -8.27 5.41 21.96
N VAL A 194 -9.00 5.77 20.89
CA VAL A 194 -9.47 7.14 20.67
C VAL A 194 -10.85 7.33 21.30
N GLY A 195 -10.95 8.27 22.24
CA GLY A 195 -12.20 8.59 22.90
C GLY A 195 -13.21 9.23 21.93
N ARG A 196 -14.49 8.87 22.09
CA ARG A 196 -15.59 9.34 21.24
C ARG A 196 -15.69 10.88 21.12
N ASN A 197 -15.24 11.62 22.13
CA ASN A 197 -15.27 13.08 22.16
C ASN A 197 -13.93 13.75 21.88
N ASP A 198 -12.86 12.97 21.70
CA ASP A 198 -11.51 13.50 21.47
C ASP A 198 -11.45 14.21 20.11
N PRO A 199 -10.49 15.13 19.90
CA PRO A 199 -10.18 15.62 18.57
C PRO A 199 -10.01 14.46 17.61
N CYS A 200 -10.66 14.51 16.45
CA CYS A 200 -10.58 13.42 15.51
C CYS A 200 -9.15 13.32 14.96
N PRO A 201 -8.55 12.12 14.94
CA PRO A 201 -7.19 11.94 14.43
C PRO A 201 -7.02 12.43 12.99
N CYS A 202 -8.09 12.41 12.17
CA CYS A 202 -8.17 12.96 10.80
C CYS A 202 -7.87 14.46 10.63
N GLU A 203 -7.48 15.17 11.70
CA GLU A 203 -7.22 16.62 11.77
C GLU A 203 -8.32 17.55 11.22
N SER A 204 -9.54 17.04 11.00
CA SER A 204 -10.67 17.85 10.50
C SER A 204 -11.15 18.96 11.43
N GLY A 205 -10.56 19.11 12.62
CA GLY A 205 -11.02 20.01 13.69
C GLY A 205 -12.33 19.58 14.37
N LYS A 206 -12.91 18.43 13.99
CA LYS A 206 -14.15 17.88 14.57
C LYS A 206 -13.82 16.86 15.67
N LYS A 207 -14.78 16.60 16.57
CA LYS A 207 -14.70 15.47 17.51
C LYS A 207 -14.74 14.13 16.76
N PHE A 208 -14.11 13.08 17.27
CA PHE A 208 -14.05 11.77 16.63
C PHE A 208 -15.43 11.25 16.19
N LYS A 209 -16.44 11.31 17.08
CA LYS A 209 -17.84 10.93 16.75
C LYS A 209 -18.53 11.77 15.66
N GLN A 210 -17.90 12.86 15.22
CA GLN A 210 -18.40 13.77 14.20
C GLN A 210 -17.58 13.74 12.90
N CYS A 211 -16.42 13.05 12.88
CA CYS A 211 -15.58 12.74 11.70
C CYS A 211 -15.49 11.21 11.55
N CYS A 212 -14.31 10.61 11.76
CA CYS A 212 -14.03 9.20 11.46
C CYS A 212 -14.86 8.18 12.26
N GLY A 213 -15.37 8.57 13.43
CA GLY A 213 -16.23 7.73 14.28
C GLY A 213 -17.73 7.84 13.97
N LYS A 214 -18.14 8.44 12.85
CA LYS A 214 -19.57 8.55 12.46
C LYS A 214 -20.17 7.25 11.91
N SER A 215 -19.33 6.28 11.54
CA SER A 215 -19.75 5.02 10.91
C SER A 215 -19.11 3.78 11.55
N ALA A 216 -18.58 3.91 12.77
CA ALA A 216 -18.12 2.78 13.59
C ALA A 216 -19.25 2.27 14.49
#